data_AF-A0A1R3K8K7-F1
#
_entry.id   AF-A0A1R3K8K7-F1
#
_cell.length_a   1.000
_cell.length_b   1.000
_cell.length_c   1.000
_cell.angle_alpha   90.00
_cell.angle_beta   90.00
_cell.angle_gamma   90.00
#
_symmetry.space_group_name_H-M   'P 1'
#
loop_
_entity.id
_entity.type
_entity.pdbx_description
1 polymer ?
#
loop_
_entity_poly.entity_id
_entity_poly.type
_entity_poly.pdbx_seq_one_letter_code
_entity_poly.pdbx_strand_id
1 'polypeptide(L)'
;MAASLLRLHFHDCFVNGCDASILLDGDNTTEKFALGTGSPDSTIEANMLSDLQAFCPVNGDANRFTALDRNSTDLFDNHYFQNLLDGKGLLGSDQILYSSDLAISTTKSLVESYSSNSQLFFNDFANSMIKMGNISPLTGSDGQIRNNCRAVN
;
A
#
# COMPACT_ATOMS: atom_id res chain seq x y z
N MET A 1 17.33 9.43 -0.74
CA MET A 1 16.84 8.32 0.11
C MET A 1 15.54 8.67 0.86
N ALA A 2 15.34 9.89 1.36
CA ALA A 2 14.05 10.24 2.01
C ALA A 2 12.83 10.24 1.05
N ALA A 3 13.01 10.57 -0.23
CA ALA A 3 11.93 10.58 -1.22
C ALA A 3 11.46 9.18 -1.63
N SER A 4 12.36 8.19 -1.68
CA SER A 4 11.99 6.78 -1.96
C SER A 4 11.28 6.14 -0.76
N LEU A 5 11.67 6.51 0.47
CA LEU A 5 10.95 6.10 1.70
C LEU A 5 9.51 6.63 1.76
N LEU A 6 9.31 7.91 1.42
CA LEU A 6 7.98 8.53 1.38
C LEU A 6 7.11 7.91 0.28
N ARG A 7 7.72 7.53 -0.85
CA ARG A 7 7.03 6.81 -1.92
C ARG A 7 6.59 5.40 -1.52
N LEU A 8 7.38 4.69 -0.71
CA LEU A 8 7.05 3.35 -0.22
C LEU A 8 5.92 3.36 0.80
N HIS A 9 5.88 4.36 1.68
CA HIS A 9 4.91 4.42 2.78
C HIS A 9 3.61 5.16 2.43
N PHE A 10 3.62 6.07 1.45
CA PHE A 10 2.52 7.02 1.23
C PHE A 10 2.18 7.27 -0.24
N HIS A 11 2.37 6.30 -1.14
CA HIS A 11 1.93 6.47 -2.54
C HIS A 11 0.41 6.69 -2.67
N ASP A 12 -0.39 6.56 -1.60
CA ASP A 12 -1.85 6.70 -1.64
C ASP A 12 -2.44 7.81 -0.76
N CYS A 13 -1.67 8.74 -0.18
CA CYS A 13 -2.33 9.83 0.55
C CYS A 13 -1.51 11.11 0.77
N PHE A 14 -2.21 12.25 0.62
CA PHE A 14 -1.87 13.65 0.90
C PHE A 14 -1.22 14.44 -0.24
N VAL A 15 -2.01 15.23 -1.00
CA VAL A 15 -2.49 16.58 -0.66
C VAL A 15 -3.82 16.86 -1.40
N ASN A 16 -4.85 17.33 -0.68
CA ASN A 16 -6.14 17.84 -1.19
C ASN A 16 -7.23 16.85 -1.64
N GLY A 17 -7.70 16.00 -0.72
CA GLY A 17 -9.09 15.54 -0.73
C GLY A 17 -9.47 14.57 -1.87
N CYS A 18 -9.99 13.40 -1.49
CA CYS A 18 -10.53 12.43 -2.43
C CYS A 18 -9.54 11.81 -3.43
N ASP A 19 -8.22 11.91 -3.32
CA ASP A 19 -7.28 11.26 -4.26
C ASP A 19 -6.91 9.79 -3.93
N ALA A 20 -7.53 9.19 -2.91
CA ALA A 20 -7.79 7.75 -2.96
C ALA A 20 -8.73 7.40 -4.15
N SER A 21 -9.29 8.42 -4.83
CA SER A 21 -9.87 8.36 -6.17
C SER A 21 -8.85 8.11 -7.29
N ILE A 22 -7.84 7.29 -7.01
CA ILE A 22 -7.56 6.23 -7.97
C ILE A 22 -8.72 5.20 -8.05
N LEU A 23 -9.84 5.44 -7.32
CA LEU A 23 -11.21 5.08 -7.75
C LEU A 23 -11.33 5.30 -9.27
N LEU A 24 -11.28 4.20 -10.02
CA LEU A 24 -12.49 3.62 -10.59
C LEU A 24 -13.50 4.66 -11.13
N ASP A 25 -13.06 5.60 -11.95
CA ASP A 25 -13.96 6.26 -12.90
C ASP A 25 -14.23 5.22 -14.00
N GLY A 26 -15.14 4.32 -13.66
CA GLY A 26 -15.51 3.16 -14.46
C GLY A 26 -16.24 3.58 -15.73
N ASP A 27 -15.53 3.52 -16.85
CA ASP A 27 -16.02 2.64 -17.91
C ASP A 27 -15.63 1.20 -17.51
N ASN A 28 -16.48 0.21 -17.80
CA ASN A 28 -16.43 -1.18 -17.37
C ASN A 28 -15.21 -1.98 -17.88
N THR A 29 -14.07 -1.32 -18.16
CA THR A 29 -12.97 -1.91 -18.91
C THR A 29 -11.58 -1.73 -18.31
N THR A 30 -11.31 -0.85 -17.33
CA THR A 30 -9.91 -0.70 -16.86
C THR A 30 -9.77 -0.27 -15.40
N GLU A 31 -9.39 -1.22 -14.55
CA GLU A 31 -8.51 -0.88 -13.42
C GLU A 31 -7.18 -0.40 -14.01
N LYS A 32 -6.81 0.85 -13.76
CA LYS A 32 -5.58 1.49 -14.28
C LYS A 32 -4.28 0.77 -13.85
N PHE A 33 -4.37 -0.17 -12.91
CA PHE A 33 -3.28 -1.03 -12.45
C PHE A 33 -3.44 -2.51 -12.82
N ALA A 34 -4.59 -2.94 -13.34
CA ALA A 34 -4.63 -4.22 -14.03
C ALA A 34 -3.81 -4.06 -15.30
N LEU A 35 -2.93 -5.01 -15.59
CA LEU A 35 -2.07 -5.00 -16.78
C LEU A 35 -2.85 -4.93 -18.11
N GLY A 36 -4.20 -4.94 -18.07
CA GLY A 36 -5.08 -4.81 -19.24
C GLY A 36 -4.99 -6.00 -20.18
N THR A 37 -4.29 -7.06 -19.78
CA THR A 37 -3.99 -8.24 -20.59
C THR A 37 -5.09 -9.30 -20.56
N GLY A 38 -6.10 -9.13 -19.70
CA GLY A 38 -7.11 -10.17 -19.42
C GLY A 38 -6.52 -11.44 -18.80
N SER A 39 -5.26 -11.40 -18.36
CA SER A 39 -4.54 -12.50 -17.74
C SER A 39 -4.17 -12.14 -16.29
N PRO A 40 -4.02 -13.13 -15.40
CA PRO A 40 -3.50 -12.89 -14.05
C PRO A 40 -2.15 -12.16 -14.07
N ASP A 41 -1.89 -11.36 -13.04
CA ASP A 41 -0.60 -10.68 -12.84
C ASP A 41 0.52 -11.73 -12.79
N SER A 42 1.53 -11.61 -13.65
CA SER A 42 2.64 -12.56 -13.72
C SER A 42 3.59 -12.48 -12.52
N THR A 43 3.49 -11.44 -11.70
CA THR A 43 4.35 -11.22 -10.53
C THR A 43 3.80 -11.86 -9.26
N ILE A 44 2.57 -12.36 -9.29
CA ILE A 44 1.94 -13.01 -8.13
C ILE A 44 2.34 -14.49 -8.03
N GLU A 45 2.62 -14.94 -6.82
CA GLU A 45 2.99 -16.32 -6.53
C GLU A 45 1.83 -17.28 -6.87
N ALA A 46 2.17 -18.40 -7.51
CA ALA A 46 1.17 -19.27 -8.16
C ALA A 46 0.16 -19.90 -7.18
N ASN A 47 0.58 -20.27 -5.96
CA ASN A 47 -0.34 -20.80 -4.96
C ASN A 47 -1.23 -19.69 -4.41
N MET A 48 -0.67 -18.52 -4.13
CA MET A 48 -1.45 -17.34 -3.72
C MET A 48 -2.47 -16.94 -4.77
N LEU A 49 -2.12 -16.99 -6.06
CA LEU A 49 -3.05 -16.76 -7.17
C LEU A 49 -4.22 -17.75 -7.12
N SER A 50 -3.92 -19.04 -6.97
CA SER A 50 -4.92 -20.10 -6.92
C SER A 50 -5.86 -19.93 -5.72
N ASP A 51 -5.31 -19.61 -4.55
CA ASP A 51 -6.08 -19.31 -3.33
C ASP A 51 -6.99 -18.10 -3.53
N LEU A 52 -6.47 -17.02 -4.13
CA LEU A 52 -7.23 -15.81 -4.41
C LEU A 52 -8.35 -16.05 -5.42
N GLN A 53 -8.13 -16.84 -6.47
CA GLN A 53 -9.17 -17.19 -7.44
C GLN A 53 -10.29 -18.04 -6.83
N ALA A 54 -9.94 -18.95 -5.91
CA ALA A 54 -10.92 -19.74 -5.16
C ALA A 54 -11.70 -18.87 -4.16
N PHE A 55 -11.04 -17.89 -3.53
CA PHE A 55 -11.65 -16.97 -2.57
C PHE A 55 -12.49 -15.88 -3.26
N CYS A 56 -12.05 -15.38 -4.41
CA CYS A 56 -12.66 -14.32 -5.21
C CYS A 56 -13.02 -14.83 -6.62
N PRO A 57 -14.06 -15.67 -6.76
CA PRO A 57 -14.49 -16.14 -8.09
C PRO A 57 -15.10 -14.98 -8.91
N VAL A 58 -15.09 -15.10 -10.24
CA VAL A 58 -15.52 -14.06 -11.21
C VAL A 58 -16.95 -13.51 -10.96
N ASN A 59 -17.83 -14.31 -10.37
CA ASN A 59 -19.19 -13.91 -9.98
C ASN A 59 -19.41 -14.03 -8.45
N GLY A 60 -18.34 -13.85 -7.68
CA GLY A 60 -18.35 -13.92 -6.22
C GLY A 60 -18.82 -12.63 -5.55
N ASP A 61 -18.86 -12.68 -4.22
CA ASP A 61 -19.11 -11.50 -3.40
C ASP A 61 -17.87 -10.60 -3.37
N ALA A 62 -17.98 -9.40 -3.95
CA ALA A 62 -16.93 -8.39 -3.98
C ALA A 62 -16.63 -7.79 -2.60
N ASN A 63 -17.46 -8.04 -1.58
CA ASN A 63 -17.24 -7.58 -0.20
C ASN A 63 -16.41 -8.55 0.64
N ARG A 64 -15.87 -9.61 0.05
CA ARG A 64 -14.96 -10.51 0.77
C ARG A 64 -13.62 -9.83 1.00
N PHE A 65 -13.13 -9.89 2.23
CA PHE A 65 -11.83 -9.35 2.60
C PHE A 65 -10.84 -10.47 2.90
N THR A 66 -9.57 -10.22 2.60
CA THR A 66 -8.44 -11.08 2.96
C THR A 66 -7.34 -10.22 3.60
N ALA A 67 -6.45 -10.87 4.36
CA ALA A 67 -5.30 -10.22 4.96
C ALA A 67 -4.38 -9.61 3.90
N LEU A 68 -3.96 -8.36 4.11
CA LEU A 68 -2.88 -7.71 3.35
C LEU A 68 -1.51 -8.33 3.66
N ASP A 69 -1.30 -8.71 4.92
CA ASP A 69 -0.12 -9.45 5.37
C ASP A 69 -0.51 -10.88 5.77
N ARG A 70 -0.39 -11.80 4.80
CA ARG A 70 -0.62 -13.23 5.05
C ARG A 70 0.49 -13.77 5.95
N ASN A 71 0.12 -14.59 6.94
CA ASN A 71 1.03 -15.16 7.95
C ASN A 71 1.56 -14.21 9.03
N SER A 72 1.27 -12.89 8.96
CA SER A 72 1.52 -11.93 10.05
C SER A 72 0.37 -10.92 10.23
N THR A 73 -0.87 -11.39 10.09
CA THR A 73 -2.05 -10.54 9.84
C THR A 73 -2.33 -9.47 10.90
N ASP A 74 -2.04 -9.78 12.16
CA ASP A 74 -2.34 -8.90 13.30
C ASP A 74 -1.07 -8.36 13.97
N LEU A 75 0.11 -8.56 13.35
CA LEU A 75 1.38 -8.12 13.89
C LEU A 75 2.00 -7.06 12.99
N PHE A 76 2.40 -5.94 13.60
CA PHE A 76 3.13 -4.91 12.90
C PHE A 76 4.62 -5.24 12.90
N ASP A 77 5.11 -5.81 11.80
CA ASP A 77 6.49 -6.23 11.62
C ASP A 77 6.95 -6.02 10.17
N ASN A 78 8.08 -6.64 9.79
CA ASN A 78 8.63 -6.54 8.44
C ASN A 78 8.22 -7.72 7.52
N HIS A 79 7.28 -8.58 7.95
CA HIS A 79 6.81 -9.73 7.17
C HIS A 79 6.12 -9.29 5.87
N TYR A 80 5.44 -8.14 5.86
CA TYR A 80 4.98 -7.47 4.64
C TYR A 80 6.06 -7.41 3.55
N PHE A 81 7.29 -7.00 3.89
CA PHE A 81 8.37 -6.91 2.90
C PHE A 81 8.89 -8.29 2.47
N GLN A 82 8.85 -9.28 3.36
CA GLN A 82 9.19 -10.66 3.03
C GLN A 82 8.17 -11.24 2.03
N ASN A 83 6.89 -10.92 2.18
CA ASN A 83 5.86 -11.28 1.21
C ASN A 83 6.15 -10.67 -0.18
N LEU A 84 6.61 -9.42 -0.26
CA LEU A 84 6.93 -8.81 -1.57
C LEU A 84 8.08 -9.52 -2.29
N LEU A 85 9.10 -9.98 -1.55
CA LEU A 85 10.21 -10.77 -2.09
C LEU A 85 9.73 -12.09 -2.70
N ASP A 86 8.72 -12.69 -2.08
CA ASP A 86 8.12 -13.97 -2.47
C ASP A 86 7.04 -13.85 -3.55
N GLY A 87 6.76 -12.64 -4.06
CA GLY A 87 5.65 -12.41 -5.01
C GLY A 87 4.26 -12.53 -4.36
N LYS A 88 4.17 -12.34 -3.05
CA LYS A 88 2.95 -12.50 -2.25
C LYS A 88 2.34 -11.16 -1.81
N GLY A 89 2.68 -10.06 -2.47
CA GLY A 89 1.95 -8.80 -2.32
C GLY A 89 0.50 -8.96 -2.78
N LEU A 90 -0.46 -8.57 -1.93
CA LEU A 90 -1.88 -8.74 -2.26
C LEU A 90 -2.34 -7.77 -3.35
N LEU A 91 -1.93 -6.51 -3.24
CA LEU A 91 -2.30 -5.47 -4.20
C LEU A 91 -1.19 -5.28 -5.22
N GLY A 92 -1.56 -4.95 -6.46
CA GLY A 92 -0.58 -4.59 -7.49
C GLY A 92 0.29 -3.40 -7.09
N SER A 93 -0.28 -2.44 -6.34
CA SER A 93 0.43 -1.29 -5.76
C SER A 93 1.48 -1.67 -4.70
N ASP A 94 1.36 -2.84 -4.09
CA ASP A 94 2.36 -3.39 -3.18
C ASP A 94 3.46 -4.10 -3.97
N GLN A 95 3.09 -5.01 -4.87
CA GLN A 95 4.05 -5.88 -5.56
C GLN A 95 4.98 -5.09 -6.51
N ILE A 96 4.49 -3.97 -7.09
CA ILE A 96 5.28 -3.04 -7.90
C ILE A 96 6.51 -2.49 -7.16
N LEU A 97 6.47 -2.39 -5.83
CA LEU A 97 7.57 -1.86 -5.01
C LEU A 97 8.83 -2.74 -5.10
N TYR A 98 8.70 -4.00 -5.49
CA TYR A 98 9.80 -4.96 -5.65
C TYR A 98 9.97 -5.50 -7.07
N SER A 99 8.85 -5.71 -7.78
CA SER A 99 8.83 -6.47 -9.05
C SER A 99 8.89 -5.63 -10.32
N SER A 100 8.75 -4.29 -10.25
CA SER A 100 8.82 -3.45 -11.44
C SER A 100 10.24 -3.06 -11.85
N ASP A 101 10.44 -2.75 -13.13
CA ASP A 101 11.71 -2.24 -13.64
C ASP A 101 12.15 -0.94 -12.94
N LEU A 102 11.19 -0.06 -12.62
CA LEU A 102 11.47 1.18 -11.90
C LEU A 102 11.92 0.90 -10.45
N ALA A 103 11.41 -0.17 -9.83
CA ALA A 103 11.79 -0.54 -8.47
C ALA A 103 13.29 -0.78 -8.34
N ILE A 104 13.94 -1.35 -9.37
CA ILE A 104 15.40 -1.64 -9.37
C ILE A 104 16.22 -0.42 -8.98
N SER A 105 15.82 0.78 -9.43
CA SER A 105 16.53 2.03 -9.17
C SER A 105 15.94 2.88 -8.04
N THR A 106 14.80 2.47 -7.47
CA THR A 106 14.04 3.32 -6.53
C THR A 106 13.73 2.65 -5.20
N THR A 107 12.98 1.54 -5.20
CA THR A 107 12.37 0.95 -4.00
C THR A 107 12.90 -0.45 -3.68
N LYS A 108 13.40 -1.21 -4.65
CA LYS A 108 13.75 -2.62 -4.50
C LYS A 108 14.77 -2.88 -3.39
N SER A 109 15.88 -2.13 -3.39
CA SER A 109 16.93 -2.27 -2.36
C SER A 109 16.44 -1.92 -0.95
N LEU A 110 15.45 -1.03 -0.84
CA LEU A 110 14.84 -0.66 0.43
C LEU A 110 13.92 -1.77 0.94
N VAL A 111 13.12 -2.37 0.06
CA VAL A 111 12.29 -3.54 0.37
C VAL A 111 13.17 -4.71 0.84
N GLU A 112 14.27 -5.00 0.16
CA GLU A 112 15.24 -6.02 0.57
C GLU A 112 15.85 -5.71 1.94
N SER A 113 16.21 -4.45 2.19
CA SER A 113 16.76 -4.02 3.49
C SER A 113 15.74 -4.15 4.62
N TYR A 114 14.50 -3.76 4.41
CA TYR A 114 13.44 -3.88 5.41
C TYR A 114 13.05 -5.33 5.68
N SER A 115 12.99 -6.18 4.64
CA SER A 115 12.70 -7.61 4.79
C SER A 115 13.70 -8.36 5.69
N SER A 116 14.95 -7.90 5.73
CA SER A 116 16.05 -8.51 6.49
C SER A 116 16.37 -7.79 7.80
N ASN A 117 15.90 -6.55 8.00
CA ASN A 117 16.21 -5.73 9.17
C ASN A 117 14.96 -4.99 9.69
N SER A 118 14.27 -5.61 10.64
CA SER A 118 13.07 -5.04 11.27
C SER A 118 13.34 -3.73 12.03
N GLN A 119 14.51 -3.59 12.66
CA GLN A 119 14.87 -2.36 13.37
C GLN A 119 15.01 -1.18 12.40
N LEU A 120 15.62 -1.39 11.24
CA LEU A 120 15.73 -0.37 10.21
C LEU A 120 14.35 0.04 9.70
N PHE A 121 13.48 -0.94 9.40
CA PHE A 121 12.10 -0.67 9.04
C PHE A 121 11.38 0.18 10.09
N PHE A 122 11.37 -0.23 11.36
CA PHE A 122 10.66 0.50 12.40
C PHE A 122 11.19 1.92 12.63
N ASN A 123 12.51 2.12 12.57
CA ASN A 123 13.11 3.44 12.69
C ASN A 123 12.65 4.36 11.56
N ASP A 124 12.68 3.86 10.33
CA ASP A 124 12.30 4.61 9.14
C ASP A 124 10.80 4.84 9.05
N PHE A 125 9.99 3.86 9.46
CA PHE A 125 8.54 3.98 9.58
C PHE A 125 8.18 5.10 10.55
N ALA A 126 8.76 5.10 11.75
CA ALA A 126 8.51 6.15 12.76
C ALA A 126 8.88 7.54 12.22
N ASN A 127 10.05 7.68 11.58
CA ASN A 127 10.47 8.93 10.96
C ASN A 127 9.51 9.38 9.84
N SER A 128 8.98 8.43 9.07
CA SER A 128 8.05 8.70 7.97
C SER A 128 6.67 9.14 8.50
N MET A 129 6.17 8.50 9.56
CA MET A 129 4.93 8.89 10.23
C MET A 129 5.01 10.27 10.88
N ILE A 130 6.14 10.64 11.48
CA ILE A 130 6.39 12.00 11.99
C ILE A 130 6.35 13.03 10.85
N LYS A 131 6.98 12.73 9.71
CA LYS A 131 6.95 13.62 8.54
C LYS A 131 5.53 13.78 8.00
N MET A 132 4.78 12.69 7.88
CA MET A 132 3.38 12.74 7.44
C MET A 132 2.51 13.57 8.41
N GLY A 133 2.67 13.37 9.72
CA GLY A 133 1.93 14.14 10.73
C GLY A 133 2.24 15.64 10.74
N ASN A 134 3.36 16.05 10.15
CA ASN A 134 3.78 17.45 10.01
C ASN A 134 3.37 18.08 8.67
N ILE A 135 2.58 17.40 7.83
CA ILE A 135 2.06 17.98 6.59
C ILE A 135 0.99 19.03 6.92
N SER A 136 1.35 20.30 6.76
CA SER A 136 0.45 21.48 6.86
C SER A 136 -0.51 21.48 8.06
N PRO A 137 -0.03 21.32 9.31
CA PRO A 137 -0.90 21.40 10.48
C PRO A 137 -1.44 22.82 10.66
N LEU A 138 -2.71 22.92 11.08
CA LEU A 138 -3.27 24.19 11.56
C LEU A 138 -2.71 24.47 12.96
N THR A 139 -2.17 25.68 13.17
CA THR A 139 -1.50 26.06 14.42
C THR A 139 -1.89 27.46 14.88
N GLY A 140 -1.64 27.77 16.16
CA GLY A 140 -1.98 29.08 16.72
C GLY A 140 -3.50 29.31 16.74
N SER A 141 -3.94 30.37 16.07
CA SER A 141 -5.36 30.70 15.91
C SER A 141 -6.02 30.09 14.68
N ASP A 142 -5.27 29.36 13.85
CA ASP A 142 -5.82 28.73 12.65
C ASP A 142 -6.56 27.45 13.02
N GLY A 143 -7.82 27.34 12.61
CA GLY A 143 -8.69 26.19 12.91
C GLY A 143 -9.41 26.29 14.26
N GLN A 144 -9.79 25.13 14.81
CA GLN A 144 -10.46 25.03 16.12
C GLN A 144 -10.29 23.63 16.74
N ILE A 145 -10.39 23.55 18.06
CA ILE A 145 -10.52 22.28 18.78
C ILE A 145 -12.01 21.88 18.77
N ARG A 146 -12.34 20.81 18.04
CA ARG A 146 -13.73 20.34 17.89
C ARG A 146 -14.20 19.59 19.14
N ASN A 147 -15.42 19.90 19.60
CA ASN A 147 -16.10 19.09 20.62
C ASN A 147 -16.65 17.78 20.04
N ASN A 148 -16.97 17.79 18.74
CA ASN A 148 -17.39 16.62 17.97
C ASN A 148 -16.59 16.59 16.66
N CYS A 149 -15.76 15.57 16.45
CA CYS A 149 -14.90 15.49 15.26
C CYS A 149 -15.65 15.53 13.92
N ARG A 150 -16.94 15.16 13.92
CA ARG A 150 -17.81 15.10 12.74
C ARG A 150 -18.47 16.44 12.38
N ALA A 151 -18.37 17.45 13.23
CA ALA A 151 -19.03 18.75 13.01
C ALA A 151 -18.08 19.92 13.31
N VAL A 152 -18.30 21.03 12.61
CA VAL A 152 -17.74 22.34 12.99
C VAL A 152 -18.50 22.81 14.24
N ASN A 153 -17.78 23.37 15.22
CA ASN A 153 -18.43 23.96 16.40
C ASN A 153 -19.38 25.11 16.03
#